data_AF-A0A521YPB2-F1
#
_entry.id   AF-A0A521YPB2-F1
#
_cell.length_a   1.000
_cell.length_b   1.000
_cell.length_c   1.000
_cell.angle_alpha   90.00
_cell.angle_beta   90.00
_cell.angle_gamma   90.00
#
_symmetry.space_group_name_H-M   'P 1'
#
loop_
_entity.id
_entity.type
_entity.pdbx_description
1 polymer ?
#
loop_
_entity_poly.entity_id
_entity_poly.type
_entity_poly.pdbx_seq_one_letter_code
_entity_poly.pdbx_strand_id
1 'polypeptide(L)'
;MAAAAILVLLGAMGCGWVFRRLLLGSLRSRHPGEFAALGQPSSRQLASLLPRHQELHLRFWKYVWGGKAFLLHDRRVSSLAGAALISDVAVAGGFIALLWLAAN
;
A
#
# COMPACT_ATOMS: atom_id res chain seq x y z
N MET A 1 0.69 24.39 13.36
CA MET A 1 -0.08 23.14 13.12
C MET A 1 0.17 22.54 11.73
N ALA A 2 0.21 23.36 10.67
CA ALA A 2 0.52 22.90 9.30
C ALA A 2 1.84 22.10 9.18
N ALA A 3 2.93 22.55 9.81
CA ALA A 3 4.23 21.85 9.78
C ALA A 3 4.17 20.43 10.37
N ALA A 4 3.41 20.23 11.45
CA ALA A 4 3.21 18.91 12.04
C ALA A 4 2.39 17.99 11.11
N ALA A 5 1.36 18.52 10.45
CA ALA A 5 0.57 17.77 9.48
C ALA A 5 1.40 17.36 8.25
N ILE A 6 2.29 18.23 7.77
CA ILE A 6 3.22 17.92 6.67
C ILE A 6 4.21 16.82 7.06
N LEU A 7 4.78 16.87 8.28
CA LEU A 7 5.67 15.83 8.79
C LEU A 7 4.95 14.49 8.95
N VAL A 8 3.70 14.50 9.44
CA VAL A 8 2.87 13.29 9.54
C VAL A 8 2.58 12.71 8.16
N LEU A 9 2.27 13.55 7.15
CA LEU A 9 2.05 13.12 5.78
C LEU A 9 3.29 12.48 5.16
N LEU A 10 4.45 13.14 5.27
CA LEU A 10 5.72 12.60 4.78
C LEU A 10 6.08 11.28 5.46
N GLY A 11 5.91 11.21 6.79
CA GLY A 11 6.13 10.01 7.57
C GLY A 11 5.19 8.87 7.17
N ALA A 12 3.89 9.16 7.00
CA ALA A 12 2.89 8.16 6.63
C ALA A 12 3.04 7.70 5.16
N MET A 13 3.46 8.58 4.24
CA MET A 13 3.81 8.17 2.87
C MET A 13 5.06 7.28 2.85
N GLY A 14 6.10 7.64 3.61
CA GLY A 14 7.33 6.85 3.74
C GLY A 14 7.07 5.48 4.37
N CYS A 15 6.38 5.46 5.51
CA CYS A 15 5.98 4.22 6.19
C CYS A 15 5.09 3.35 5.31
N GLY A 16 4.10 3.95 4.63
CA GLY A 16 3.21 3.23 3.71
C GLY A 16 3.97 2.55 2.58
N TRP A 17 4.98 3.23 2.02
CA TRP A 17 5.86 2.65 1.01
C TRP A 17 6.69 1.47 1.55
N VAL A 18 7.27 1.60 2.75
CA VAL A 18 8.06 0.54 3.39
C VAL A 18 7.18 -0.68 3.69
N PHE A 19 6.01 -0.50 4.30
CA PHE A 19 5.09 -1.61 4.59
C PHE A 19 4.61 -2.31 3.32
N ARG A 20 4.32 -1.57 2.24
CA ARG A 20 4.02 -2.12 0.92
C ARG A 20 5.14 -3.00 0.39
N ARG A 21 6.38 -2.51 0.46
CA ARG A 21 7.55 -3.23 -0.03
C ARG A 21 7.79 -4.52 0.76
N LEU A 22 7.64 -4.45 2.09
CA LEU A 22 7.73 -5.62 2.98
C LEU A 22 6.59 -6.61 2.72
N LEU A 23 5.35 -6.14 2.53
CA LEU A 23 4.20 -7.00 2.24
C LEU A 23 4.38 -7.76 0.93
N LEU A 24 4.82 -7.06 -0.14
CA LEU A 24 5.12 -7.69 -1.43
C LEU A 24 6.25 -8.72 -1.32
N GLY A 25 7.32 -8.42 -0.58
CA GLY A 25 8.41 -9.36 -0.32
C GLY A 25 7.95 -10.59 0.46
N SER A 26 7.11 -10.38 1.48
CA SER A 26 6.55 -11.46 2.30
C SER A 26 5.62 -12.36 1.47
N LEU A 27 4.72 -11.76 0.67
CA LEU A 27 3.85 -12.48 -0.26
C LEU A 27 4.65 -13.28 -1.29
N ARG A 28 5.70 -12.70 -1.87
CA ARG A 28 6.56 -13.42 -2.83
C ARG A 28 7.22 -14.65 -2.23
N SER A 29 7.66 -14.59 -0.97
CA SER A 29 8.37 -15.71 -0.33
C SER A 29 7.44 -16.76 0.27
N ARG A 30 6.30 -16.35 0.83
CA ARG A 30 5.41 -17.23 1.61
C ARG A 30 4.16 -17.66 0.86
N HIS A 31 3.66 -16.81 -0.03
CA HIS A 31 2.41 -17.02 -0.77
C HIS A 31 2.60 -16.71 -2.26
N PRO A 32 3.48 -17.44 -2.96
CA PRO A 32 3.84 -17.12 -4.35
C PRO A 32 2.65 -17.17 -5.31
N GLY A 33 1.62 -17.98 -5.03
CA GLY A 33 0.37 -18.03 -5.80
C GLY A 33 -0.45 -16.74 -5.70
N GLU A 34 -0.59 -16.18 -4.50
CA GLU A 34 -1.25 -14.89 -4.28
C GLU A 34 -0.42 -13.72 -4.84
N PHE A 35 0.91 -13.81 -4.70
CA PHE A 35 1.81 -12.85 -5.33
C PHE A 35 1.74 -12.89 -6.86
N ALA A 36 1.59 -14.07 -7.46
CA ALA A 36 1.37 -14.22 -8.89
C ALA A 36 0.01 -13.64 -9.32
N ALA A 37 -1.04 -13.84 -8.51
CA ALA A 37 -2.38 -13.29 -8.74
C ALA A 37 -2.43 -11.75 -8.60
N LEU A 38 -1.56 -11.16 -7.77
CA LEU A 38 -1.31 -9.72 -7.69
C LEU A 38 -0.63 -9.16 -8.96
N GLY A 39 -0.10 -10.04 -9.81
CA GLY A 39 0.50 -9.72 -11.09
C GLY A 39 2.02 -9.89 -11.06
N GLN A 40 2.51 -11.13 -11.11
CA GLN A 40 3.87 -11.32 -11.62
C GLN A 40 3.88 -11.04 -13.14
N PRO A 41 4.90 -10.34 -13.63
CA PRO A 41 5.12 -10.16 -15.05
C PRO A 41 5.49 -11.54 -15.62
N SER A 42 4.60 -12.15 -16.39
CA SER A 42 5.06 -13.15 -17.35
C SER A 42 6.10 -12.46 -18.24
N SER A 43 7.30 -13.02 -18.37
CA SER A 43 8.47 -12.38 -18.99
C SER A 43 8.24 -11.83 -20.41
N ARG A 44 7.12 -12.15 -21.06
CA ARG A 44 6.66 -11.58 -22.34
C ARG A 44 6.03 -10.20 -22.24
N GLN A 45 5.65 -9.74 -21.04
CA GLN A 45 4.90 -8.50 -20.86
C GLN A 45 5.79 -7.27 -20.61
N LEU A 46 7.11 -7.37 -20.42
CA LEU A 46 7.98 -6.22 -20.07
C LEU A 46 8.09 -5.08 -21.11
N ALA A 47 7.46 -5.18 -22.28
CA ALA A 47 7.69 -4.25 -23.40
C ALA A 47 6.92 -2.90 -23.35
N SER A 48 6.06 -2.62 -22.36
CA SER A 48 5.34 -1.33 -22.28
C SER A 48 5.32 -0.75 -20.86
N LEU A 49 5.97 0.40 -20.70
CA LEU A 49 6.58 0.87 -19.44
C LEU A 49 5.81 1.98 -18.69
N LEU A 50 4.64 2.43 -19.15
CA LEU A 50 3.98 3.61 -18.55
C LEU A 50 2.60 3.37 -17.88
N PRO A 51 1.66 2.57 -18.42
CA PRO A 51 0.35 2.36 -17.77
C PRO A 51 0.38 1.36 -16.60
N ARG A 52 1.38 0.47 -16.57
CA ARG A 52 1.33 -0.77 -15.76
C ARG A 52 1.61 -0.60 -14.28
N HIS A 53 2.37 0.42 -13.88
CA HIS A 53 2.63 0.65 -12.46
C HIS A 53 1.38 1.06 -11.69
N GLN A 54 0.46 1.80 -12.34
CA GLN A 54 -0.83 2.16 -11.73
C GLN A 54 -1.73 0.95 -11.54
N GLU A 55 -1.77 0.04 -12.50
CA GLU A 55 -2.60 -1.17 -12.45
C GLU A 55 -2.20 -2.12 -11.32
N LEU A 56 -0.89 -2.29 -11.12
CA LEU A 56 -0.33 -3.10 -10.04
C LEU A 56 -0.62 -2.46 -8.67
N HIS A 57 -0.58 -1.12 -8.61
CA HIS A 57 -0.92 -0.36 -7.41
C HIS A 57 -2.40 -0.51 -7.02
N LEU A 58 -3.30 -0.43 -8.01
CA LEU A 58 -4.74 -0.61 -7.85
C LEU A 58 -5.09 -2.02 -7.39
N ARG A 59 -4.48 -3.05 -8.01
CA ARG A 59 -4.69 -4.45 -7.60
C ARG A 59 -4.19 -4.70 -6.18
N PHE A 60 -3.03 -4.15 -5.83
CA PHE A 60 -2.51 -4.20 -4.47
C PHE A 60 -3.47 -3.53 -3.47
N TRP A 61 -4.00 -2.34 -3.80
CA TRP A 61 -4.97 -1.67 -2.94
C TRP A 61 -6.25 -2.48 -2.80
N LYS A 62 -6.81 -2.99 -3.89
CA LYS A 62 -7.98 -3.87 -3.87
C LYS A 62 -7.74 -5.13 -3.05
N TYR A 63 -6.51 -5.65 -3.03
CA TYR A 63 -6.14 -6.82 -2.25
C TYR A 63 -6.03 -6.54 -0.74
N VAL A 64 -5.41 -5.41 -0.37
CA VAL A 64 -5.24 -5.00 1.03
C VAL A 64 -6.57 -4.50 1.62
N TRP A 65 -7.24 -3.57 0.93
CA TRP A 65 -8.55 -3.05 1.34
C TRP A 65 -9.68 -4.07 1.19
N GLY A 66 -9.57 -4.99 0.23
CA GLY A 66 -10.56 -6.06 0.04
C GLY A 66 -10.44 -7.22 1.03
N GLY A 67 -9.56 -7.13 2.03
CA GLY A 67 -9.48 -8.11 3.12
C GLY A 67 -8.74 -9.41 2.78
N LYS A 68 -8.34 -9.63 1.52
CA LYS A 68 -7.68 -10.87 1.08
C LYS A 68 -6.38 -11.16 1.82
N ALA A 69 -5.62 -10.12 2.16
CA ALA A 69 -4.40 -10.25 2.95
C ALA A 69 -4.64 -10.86 4.35
N PHE A 70 -5.84 -10.66 4.92
CA PHE A 70 -6.21 -11.18 6.24
C PHE A 70 -6.76 -12.61 6.19
N LEU A 71 -7.28 -13.03 5.03
CA LEU A 71 -7.80 -14.39 4.79
C LEU A 71 -6.69 -15.44 4.65
N LEU A 72 -5.44 -15.01 4.44
CA LEU A 72 -4.28 -15.90 4.30
C LEU A 72 -3.79 -16.52 5.61
N HIS A 73 -4.40 -16.17 6.75
CA HIS A 73 -4.04 -16.64 8.10
C HIS A 73 -2.54 -16.49 8.48
N ASP A 74 -1.75 -15.76 7.69
CA ASP A 74 -0.35 -15.47 8.00
C ASP A 74 -0.26 -14.18 8.83
N ARG A 75 0.10 -14.31 10.10
CA ARG A 75 0.26 -13.18 11.04
C ARG A 75 1.19 -12.09 10.50
N ARG A 76 2.24 -12.42 9.73
CA ARG A 76 3.14 -11.42 9.16
C ARG A 76 2.48 -10.66 8.02
N VAL A 77 1.75 -11.34 7.14
CA VAL A 77 1.04 -10.70 6.03
C VAL A 77 -0.11 -9.83 6.56
N SER A 78 -0.88 -10.31 7.53
CA SER A 78 -1.97 -9.54 8.15
C SER A 78 -1.47 -8.31 8.90
N SER A 79 -0.39 -8.41 9.67
CA SER A 79 0.17 -7.26 10.40
C SER A 79 0.74 -6.19 9.45
N LEU A 80 1.44 -6.62 8.39
CA LEU A 80 1.96 -5.71 7.36
C LEU A 80 0.83 -5.05 6.56
N ALA A 81 -0.24 -5.79 6.24
CA ALA A 81 -1.42 -5.25 5.57
C ALA A 81 -2.16 -4.25 6.47
N GLY A 82 -2.34 -4.56 7.75
CA GLY A 82 -2.91 -3.64 8.74
C GLY A 82 -2.08 -2.37 8.91
N ALA A 83 -0.75 -2.49 9.02
CA ALA A 83 0.14 -1.34 9.11
C ALA A 83 0.08 -0.45 7.86
N ALA A 84 0.00 -1.06 6.66
CA ALA A 84 -0.20 -0.32 5.42
C ALA A 84 -1.54 0.45 5.40
N LEU A 85 -2.63 -0.18 5.86
CA LEU A 85 -3.95 0.48 5.97
C LEU A 85 -3.94 1.65 6.95
N ILE A 86 -3.34 1.47 8.13
CA ILE A 86 -3.20 2.56 9.13
C ILE A 86 -2.42 3.72 8.54
N SER A 87 -1.36 3.44 7.79
CA SER A 87 -0.56 4.46 7.10
C SER A 87 -1.40 5.21 6.06
N ASP A 88 -2.18 4.50 5.24
CA ASP A 88 -3.06 5.11 4.23
C ASP A 88 -4.16 5.98 4.88
N VAL A 89 -4.75 5.52 5.99
CA VAL A 89 -5.74 6.30 6.78
C VAL A 89 -5.10 7.53 7.41
N ALA A 90 -3.87 7.43 7.92
CA ALA A 90 -3.13 8.56 8.46
C ALA A 90 -2.83 9.62 7.39
N VAL A 91 -2.50 9.21 6.16
CA VAL A 91 -2.34 10.13 5.03
C VAL A 91 -3.66 10.83 4.70
N ALA A 92 -4.77 10.08 4.59
CA ALA A 92 -6.07 10.67 4.31
C ALA A 92 -6.52 11.65 5.40
N GLY A 93 -6.35 11.28 6.68
CA GLY A 93 -6.67 12.13 7.82
C GLY A 93 -5.79 13.38 7.88
N GLY A 94 -4.49 13.26 7.62
CA GLY A 94 -3.57 14.40 7.54
C GLY A 94 -3.93 15.37 6.41
N PHE A 95 -4.38 14.85 5.26
CA PHE A 95 -4.84 15.65 4.14
C PHE A 95 -6.14 16.41 4.45
N ILE A 96 -7.11 15.74 5.08
CA ILE A 96 -8.37 16.37 5.54
C ILE A 96 -8.08 17.48 6.55
N ALA A 97 -7.17 17.23 7.51
CA ALA A 97 -6.79 18.22 8.50
C ALA A 97 -6.14 19.47 7.86
N LEU A 98 -5.30 19.28 6.82
CA LEU A 98 -4.74 20.40 6.07
C LEU A 98 -5.81 21.18 5.30
N LEU A 99 -6.76 20.50 4.65
CA LEU A 99 -7.87 21.16 3.94
C LEU A 99 -8.73 21.98 4.91
N TRP A 100 -9.04 21.42 6.08
CA TRP A 100 -9.82 22.12 7.10
C TRP A 100 -9.08 23.35 7.64
N LEU A 101 -7.76 23.26 7.83
CA LEU A 101 -6.92 24.38 8.27
C LEU A 101 -6.67 25.42 7.17
N ALA A 102 -6.85 25.07 5.91
CA ALA A 102 -6.74 26.03 4.79
C ALA A 102 -8.08 26.74 4.50
N ALA A 103 -9.19 26.12 4.88
CA ALA A 103 -10.54 26.66 4.74
C ALA A 103 -10.96 27.56 5.92
N ASN A 104 -10.25 27.50 7.04
CA ASN A 104 -10.42 28.37 8.22
C ASN A 104 -9.18 29.26 8.42
#